data_AF-A0A7C6Y956-F1
#
_entry.id   AF-A0A7C6Y956-F1
#
_cell.length_a   1.000
_cell.length_b   1.000
_cell.length_c   1.000
_cell.angle_alpha   90.00
_cell.angle_beta   90.00
_cell.angle_gamma   90.00
#
_symmetry.space_group_name_H-M   'P 1'
#
loop_
_entity.id
_entity.type
_entity.pdbx_description
1 polymer ?
#
loop_
_entity_poly.entity_id
_entity_poly.type
_entity_poly.pdbx_seq_one_letter_code
_entity_poly.pdbx_strand_id
1 'polypeptide(L)'
;MKQTWGYLYQKEFISAKKYERLIRKDEFGTNELASFIERQLVETSQSTKAVAQIMKRLYSDSNIVYVKAENVSDYRHKMNFIKVRDINDLHHAKDAYLNIVVGNIFEVKFTNTPANYVKQAGYREYNLDRMYDFKVERAGYIAWDGRNGHSMKMVNSQMRSNDVRITRRAVDQKGQLFKQTIYKKEICKPNSYMGVKTGDLRLSDVNKYGGFTSIKIAYFIPYSCTIINKKGIKRNIKRLIDIPIYLENSTESAEGLSEYILKKIPIKLGEKIEDFKIIKLKLRIGSLIKYQGFYYYVGGKSGNSFYADNAVQLILNDDYSQYIKKINKFLTLKKDNNKIELKDSNDKFTREYNNELYNVLVEKLNSRIYRKSTNNKYYTLVDKEIKEKFCKLGIEEQIDILLNVLNMLTNKASVYDFEMLDFGLGRRKLGFDITKVSEFKLINQSITGLFENSIDLLS
;
A
#
# COMPACT_ATOMS: atom_id res chain seq x y z
N MET A 1 41.20 -18.93 -20.78
CA MET A 1 39.73 -18.75 -20.83
C MET A 1 39.16 -18.45 -22.23
N LYS A 2 39.91 -17.86 -23.18
CA LYS A 2 39.40 -17.53 -24.53
C LYS A 2 38.78 -18.73 -25.27
N GLN A 3 39.41 -19.91 -25.23
CA GLN A 3 38.85 -21.14 -25.81
C GLN A 3 37.53 -21.55 -25.16
N THR A 4 37.45 -21.52 -23.83
CA THR A 4 36.23 -21.82 -23.06
C THR A 4 35.10 -20.86 -23.43
N TRP A 5 35.37 -19.55 -23.49
CA TRP A 5 34.35 -18.57 -23.89
C TRP A 5 33.96 -18.70 -25.36
N GLY A 6 34.91 -19.05 -26.24
CA GLY A 6 34.66 -19.33 -27.65
C GLY A 6 33.72 -20.51 -27.84
N TYR A 7 33.95 -21.60 -27.10
CA TYR A 7 33.05 -22.76 -27.09
C TYR A 7 31.65 -22.39 -26.61
N LEU A 8 31.52 -21.66 -25.50
CA LEU A 8 30.22 -21.23 -24.99
C LEU A 8 29.48 -20.31 -25.96
N TYR A 9 30.20 -19.44 -26.68
CA TYR A 9 29.61 -18.58 -27.70
C TYR A 9 29.12 -19.39 -28.91
N GLN A 10 29.95 -20.31 -29.42
CA GLN A 10 29.59 -21.20 -30.53
C GLN A 10 28.41 -22.12 -30.20
N LYS A 11 28.25 -22.48 -28.93
CA LYS A 11 27.11 -23.27 -28.43
C LYS A 11 25.93 -22.42 -27.97
N GLU A 12 25.96 -21.11 -28.23
CA GLU A 12 24.90 -20.15 -27.88
C GLU A 12 24.57 -20.07 -26.38
N PHE A 13 25.44 -20.61 -25.52
CA PHE A 13 25.32 -20.47 -24.07
C PHE A 13 25.67 -19.05 -23.58
N ILE A 14 26.34 -18.24 -24.42
CA ILE A 14 26.55 -16.81 -24.18
C ILE A 14 26.29 -16.00 -25.46
N SER A 15 25.82 -14.76 -25.31
CA SER A 15 25.58 -13.86 -26.44
C SER A 15 26.89 -13.29 -27.04
N ALA A 16 26.84 -12.86 -28.31
CA ALA A 16 27.97 -12.21 -28.99
C ALA A 16 28.54 -11.03 -28.19
N LYS A 17 27.65 -10.19 -27.64
CA LYS A 17 28.02 -9.03 -26.81
C LYS A 17 28.70 -9.43 -25.50
N LYS A 18 28.32 -10.56 -24.90
CA LYS A 18 28.98 -11.10 -23.70
C LYS A 18 30.34 -11.69 -24.06
N TYR A 19 30.44 -12.44 -25.15
CA TYR A 19 31.71 -12.98 -25.64
C TYR A 19 32.72 -11.88 -25.95
N GLU A 20 32.34 -10.88 -26.73
CA GLU A 20 33.16 -9.71 -27.09
C GLU A 20 33.74 -9.01 -25.85
N ARG A 21 32.92 -8.77 -24.83
CA ARG A 21 33.36 -8.18 -23.56
C ARG A 21 34.35 -9.04 -22.78
N LEU A 22 34.20 -10.37 -22.83
CA LEU A 22 35.06 -11.30 -22.11
C LEU A 22 36.43 -11.47 -22.79
N ILE A 23 36.50 -11.37 -24.12
CA ILE A 23 37.75 -11.53 -24.87
C ILE A 23 38.50 -10.23 -25.14
N ARG A 24 37.90 -9.08 -24.81
CA ARG A 24 38.48 -7.75 -25.00
C ARG A 24 39.79 -7.61 -24.22
N LYS A 25 40.77 -6.97 -24.85
CA LYS A 25 42.08 -6.65 -24.26
C LYS A 25 42.40 -5.16 -24.24
N ASP A 26 41.71 -4.37 -25.06
CA ASP A 26 41.95 -2.93 -25.18
C ASP A 26 41.31 -2.16 -24.02
N GLU A 27 41.97 -1.09 -23.58
CA GLU A 27 41.41 -0.15 -22.61
C GLU A 27 40.12 0.50 -23.12
N PHE A 28 39.29 1.00 -22.21
CA PHE A 28 38.09 1.74 -22.60
C PHE A 28 38.47 3.08 -23.24
N GLY A 29 37.95 3.33 -24.44
CA GLY A 29 38.11 4.63 -25.09
C GLY A 29 37.25 5.70 -24.42
N THR A 30 37.60 6.97 -24.62
CA THR A 30 36.91 8.12 -24.01
C THR A 30 35.40 8.14 -24.28
N ASN A 31 34.96 7.77 -25.48
CA ASN A 31 33.55 7.73 -25.85
C ASN A 31 32.81 6.56 -25.18
N GLU A 32 33.48 5.42 -24.96
CA GLU A 32 32.88 4.30 -24.25
C GLU A 32 32.74 4.60 -22.76
N LEU A 33 33.76 5.18 -22.13
CA LEU A 33 33.66 5.66 -20.75
C LEU A 33 32.59 6.73 -20.59
N ALA A 34 32.52 7.69 -21.51
CA ALA A 34 31.44 8.66 -21.55
C ALA A 34 30.07 7.96 -21.66
N SER A 35 29.94 6.93 -22.51
CA SER A 35 28.71 6.14 -22.62
C SER A 35 28.40 5.33 -21.35
N PHE A 36 29.40 4.83 -20.63
CA PHE A 36 29.21 4.16 -19.33
C PHE A 36 28.71 5.13 -18.27
N ILE A 37 29.30 6.32 -18.19
CA ILE A 37 28.85 7.41 -17.30
C ILE A 37 27.44 7.85 -17.70
N GLU A 38 27.17 8.08 -18.99
CA GLU A 38 25.82 8.41 -19.48
C GLU A 38 24.79 7.36 -19.09
N ARG A 39 25.10 6.06 -19.14
CA ARG A 39 24.16 5.01 -18.67
C ARG A 39 23.96 5.00 -17.16
N GLN A 40 24.88 5.56 -16.39
CA GLN A 40 24.69 5.77 -14.95
C GLN A 40 23.85 7.02 -14.67
N LEU A 41 23.87 8.01 -15.56
CA LEU A 41 23.16 9.29 -15.40
C LEU A 41 21.77 9.31 -16.04
N VAL A 42 21.60 8.66 -17.18
CA VAL A 42 20.42 8.72 -18.03
C VAL A 42 19.58 7.45 -17.87
N GLU A 43 18.26 7.63 -17.76
CA GLU A 43 17.33 6.51 -17.72
C GLU A 43 17.22 5.83 -19.10
N THR A 44 17.45 4.52 -19.14
CA THR A 44 17.50 3.75 -20.40
C THR A 44 16.26 2.90 -20.63
N SER A 45 15.38 2.78 -19.63
CA SER A 45 14.12 2.04 -19.73
C SER A 45 13.20 2.60 -20.81
N GLN A 46 12.73 1.72 -21.71
CA GLN A 46 11.79 2.10 -22.77
C GLN A 46 10.43 2.55 -22.22
N SER A 47 9.98 1.99 -21.10
CA SER A 47 8.72 2.43 -20.47
C SER A 47 8.84 3.87 -19.96
N THR A 48 9.96 4.23 -19.33
CA THR A 48 10.18 5.60 -18.85
C THR A 48 10.29 6.59 -20.00
N LYS A 49 10.96 6.21 -21.11
CA LYS A 49 11.01 7.01 -22.34
C LYS A 49 9.62 7.25 -22.93
N ALA A 50 8.77 6.23 -22.96
CA ALA A 50 7.39 6.37 -23.43
C ALA A 50 6.57 7.33 -22.57
N VAL A 51 6.66 7.21 -21.23
CA VAL A 51 6.01 8.14 -20.29
C VAL A 51 6.50 9.57 -20.50
N ALA A 52 7.81 9.76 -20.65
CA ALA A 52 8.38 11.08 -20.87
C ALA A 52 7.99 11.68 -22.23
N GLN A 53 7.86 10.87 -23.28
CA GLN A 53 7.30 11.32 -24.56
C GLN A 53 5.85 11.78 -24.41
N ILE A 54 5.03 11.05 -23.65
CA ILE A 54 3.64 11.47 -23.35
C ILE A 54 3.66 12.81 -22.61
N MET A 55 4.49 12.93 -21.56
CA MET A 55 4.63 14.18 -20.81
C MET A 55 5.11 15.34 -21.68
N LYS A 56 6.08 15.12 -22.57
CA LYS A 56 6.58 16.15 -23.48
C LYS A 56 5.55 16.59 -24.51
N ARG A 57 4.65 15.70 -24.94
CA ARG A 57 3.51 16.05 -25.80
C ARG A 57 2.46 16.88 -25.05
N LEU A 58 2.21 16.55 -23.78
CA LEU A 58 1.24 17.28 -22.94
C LEU A 58 1.78 18.63 -22.47
N TYR A 59 3.09 18.72 -22.25
CA TYR A 59 3.78 19.90 -21.71
C TYR A 59 4.95 20.27 -22.63
N SER A 60 4.65 20.77 -23.83
CA SER A 60 5.64 21.11 -24.87
C SER A 60 6.71 22.05 -24.38
N ASP A 61 6.34 23.01 -23.53
CA ASP A 61 7.20 24.10 -23.09
C ASP A 61 7.98 23.74 -21.81
N SER A 62 7.74 22.55 -21.26
CA SER A 62 8.43 22.06 -20.06
C SER A 62 9.67 21.23 -20.42
N ASN A 63 10.71 21.35 -19.59
CA ASN A 63 11.84 20.43 -19.62
C ASN A 63 11.48 19.16 -18.83
N ILE A 64 11.70 17.98 -19.42
CA ILE A 64 11.42 16.70 -18.78
C ILE A 64 12.74 16.10 -18.31
N VAL A 65 12.99 16.19 -17.01
CA VAL A 65 14.22 15.71 -16.37
C VAL A 65 14.04 14.26 -15.92
N TYR A 66 14.98 13.40 -16.31
CA TYR A 66 15.02 12.00 -15.88
C TYR A 66 15.91 11.85 -14.66
N VAL A 67 15.50 10.96 -13.75
CA VAL A 67 16.30 10.63 -12.57
C VAL A 67 16.32 9.12 -12.42
N LYS A 68 17.54 8.56 -12.41
CA LYS A 68 17.74 7.14 -12.13
C LYS A 68 17.44 6.87 -10.65
N ALA A 69 16.66 5.83 -10.38
CA ALA A 69 16.27 5.47 -9.01
C ALA A 69 17.48 5.18 -8.10
N GLU A 70 18.59 4.68 -8.65
CA GLU A 70 19.84 4.42 -7.94
C GLU A 70 20.43 5.71 -7.35
N ASN A 71 20.53 6.79 -8.13
CA ASN A 71 21.08 8.07 -7.67
C ASN A 71 20.31 8.65 -6.47
N VAL A 72 18.98 8.47 -6.47
CA VAL A 72 18.11 8.93 -5.38
C VAL A 72 18.24 8.02 -4.17
N SER A 73 18.38 6.71 -4.39
CA SER A 73 18.66 5.75 -3.33
C SER A 73 19.99 6.08 -2.65
N ASP A 74 21.05 6.31 -3.42
CA ASP A 74 22.39 6.64 -2.92
C ASP A 74 22.39 7.95 -2.14
N TYR A 75 21.74 8.99 -2.69
CA TYR A 75 21.55 10.24 -1.97
C TYR A 75 20.83 10.04 -0.63
N ARG A 76 19.76 9.23 -0.64
CA ARG A 76 18.98 8.90 0.56
C ARG A 76 19.84 8.19 1.60
N HIS A 77 20.70 7.26 1.19
CA HIS A 77 21.64 6.56 2.06
C HIS A 77 22.71 7.50 2.60
N LYS A 78 23.34 8.32 1.75
CA LYS A 78 24.36 9.30 2.16
C LYS A 78 23.81 10.28 3.22
N MET A 79 22.56 10.70 3.05
CA MET A 79 21.92 11.66 3.95
C MET A 79 21.17 11.01 5.13
N ASN A 80 21.25 9.69 5.31
CA ASN A 80 20.57 8.93 6.37
C ASN A 80 19.05 9.12 6.43
N PHE A 81 18.38 9.34 5.29
CA PHE A 81 16.93 9.47 5.24
C PHE A 81 16.26 8.10 5.31
N ILE A 82 15.67 7.75 6.46
CA ILE A 82 15.12 6.42 6.71
C ILE A 82 13.88 6.14 5.85
N LYS A 83 13.79 4.93 5.29
CA LYS A 83 12.66 4.40 4.52
C LYS A 83 12.19 3.09 5.13
N VAL A 84 10.92 3.01 5.51
CA VAL A 84 10.31 1.75 5.96
C VAL A 84 8.87 1.67 5.42
N ARG A 85 8.65 0.78 4.45
CA ARG A 85 7.34 0.65 3.78
C ARG A 85 6.26 0.10 4.70
N ASP A 86 6.65 -0.64 5.74
CA ASP A 86 5.71 -1.28 6.67
C ASP A 86 5.17 -0.32 7.73
N ILE A 87 5.79 0.86 7.90
CA ILE A 87 5.32 1.89 8.83
C ILE A 87 4.25 2.77 8.15
N ASN A 88 4.56 3.34 6.99
CA ASN A 88 3.65 4.26 6.29
C ASN A 88 3.98 4.42 4.81
N ASP A 89 3.05 5.04 4.08
CA ASP A 89 3.16 5.34 2.64
C ASP A 89 3.75 6.74 2.37
N LEU A 90 4.11 7.50 3.40
CA LEU A 90 4.66 8.86 3.26
C LEU A 90 5.95 8.88 2.44
N HIS A 91 6.67 7.74 2.45
CA HIS A 91 7.91 7.57 1.72
C HIS A 91 7.78 7.79 0.21
N HIS A 92 6.60 7.59 -0.39
CA HIS A 92 6.39 7.84 -1.82
C HIS A 92 6.50 9.32 -2.17
N ALA A 93 5.87 10.19 -1.36
CA ALA A 93 5.97 11.64 -1.57
C ALA A 93 7.38 12.16 -1.28
N LYS A 94 8.03 11.62 -0.23
CA LYS A 94 9.42 11.95 0.09
C LYS A 94 10.39 11.53 -1.02
N ASP A 95 10.21 10.34 -1.61
CA ASP A 95 10.99 9.90 -2.78
C ASP A 95 10.74 10.81 -4.00
N ALA A 96 9.49 11.23 -4.25
CA ALA A 96 9.18 12.17 -5.33
C ALA A 96 9.85 13.53 -5.13
N TYR A 97 9.90 14.03 -3.89
CA TYR A 97 10.65 15.25 -3.56
C TYR A 97 12.16 15.08 -3.77
N LEU A 98 12.74 13.96 -3.32
CA LEU A 98 14.16 13.66 -3.56
C LEU A 98 14.49 13.51 -5.05
N ASN A 99 13.56 12.97 -5.87
CA ASN A 99 13.72 12.96 -7.32
C ASN A 99 13.85 14.38 -7.87
N ILE A 100 13.09 15.36 -7.38
CA ILE A 100 13.23 16.76 -7.81
C ILE A 100 14.61 17.32 -7.43
N VAL A 101 15.04 17.09 -6.18
CA VAL A 101 16.35 17.56 -5.69
C VAL A 101 17.50 16.97 -6.50
N VAL A 102 17.58 15.64 -6.56
CA VAL A 102 18.64 14.92 -7.26
C VAL A 102 18.57 15.19 -8.77
N GLY A 103 17.38 15.23 -9.35
CA GLY A 103 17.18 15.55 -10.76
C GLY A 103 17.71 16.92 -11.14
N ASN A 104 17.38 17.96 -10.36
CA ASN A 104 17.89 19.31 -10.59
C ASN A 104 19.42 19.38 -10.48
N ILE A 105 20.02 18.68 -9.51
CA ILE A 105 21.48 18.63 -9.34
C ILE A 105 22.14 18.01 -10.56
N PHE A 106 21.64 16.86 -10.99
CA PHE A 106 22.21 16.12 -12.12
C PHE A 106 22.01 16.89 -13.44
N GLU A 107 20.83 17.47 -13.66
CA GLU A 107 20.52 18.28 -14.84
C GLU A 107 21.47 19.49 -14.95
N VAL A 108 21.68 20.21 -13.85
CA VAL A 108 22.55 21.40 -13.85
C VAL A 108 24.02 21.03 -14.00
N LYS A 109 24.46 19.95 -13.33
CA LYS A 109 25.87 19.54 -13.36
C LYS A 109 26.28 18.94 -14.70
N PHE A 110 25.48 18.03 -15.24
CA PHE A 110 25.84 17.24 -16.42
C PHE A 110 25.20 17.74 -17.70
N THR A 111 24.19 18.60 -17.59
CA THR A 111 23.43 19.13 -18.74
C THR A 111 22.67 18.01 -19.47
N ASN A 112 21.86 18.34 -20.47
CA ASN A 112 21.30 17.35 -21.40
C ASN A 112 22.38 16.53 -22.16
N THR A 113 23.68 16.82 -22.00
CA THR A 113 24.77 16.11 -22.68
C THR A 113 25.98 15.84 -21.76
N PRO A 114 26.03 14.68 -21.08
CA PRO A 114 27.14 14.31 -20.20
C PRO A 114 28.51 14.25 -20.89
N ALA A 115 28.54 14.04 -22.21
CA ALA A 115 29.77 14.06 -23.02
C ALA A 115 30.57 15.38 -22.92
N ASN A 116 29.90 16.53 -22.74
CA ASN A 116 30.57 17.82 -22.60
C ASN A 116 31.28 17.94 -21.25
N TYR A 117 30.70 17.35 -20.21
CA TYR A 117 31.27 17.33 -18.86
C TYR A 117 32.49 16.40 -18.78
N VAL A 118 32.41 15.20 -19.39
CA VAL A 118 33.54 14.24 -19.45
C VAL A 118 34.74 14.81 -20.22
N LYS A 119 34.48 15.58 -21.29
CA LYS A 119 35.54 16.25 -22.07
C LYS A 119 36.22 17.39 -21.31
N GLN A 120 35.50 18.10 -20.44
CA GLN A 120 36.03 19.25 -19.68
C GLN A 120 36.74 18.85 -18.38
N ALA A 121 36.26 17.82 -17.67
CA ALA A 121 36.77 17.49 -16.34
C ALA A 121 38.12 16.75 -16.32
N GLY A 122 38.56 16.19 -17.45
CA GLY A 122 39.72 15.30 -17.48
C GLY A 122 39.45 13.96 -16.79
N TYR A 123 40.04 12.90 -17.31
CA TYR A 123 39.71 11.49 -17.04
C TYR A 123 39.75 11.01 -15.57
N ARG A 124 40.23 11.80 -14.59
CA ARG A 124 40.87 11.24 -13.39
C ARG A 124 40.25 11.48 -12.01
N GLU A 125 39.30 12.40 -11.80
CA GLU A 125 38.77 12.62 -10.43
C GLU A 125 37.25 12.86 -10.39
N TYR A 126 36.48 11.90 -10.89
CA TYR A 126 35.02 11.97 -10.78
C TYR A 126 34.48 11.17 -9.60
N ASN A 127 34.40 11.82 -8.43
CA ASN A 127 33.72 11.28 -7.26
C ASN A 127 32.28 11.85 -7.18
N LEU A 128 31.31 11.08 -7.68
CA LEU A 128 29.87 11.38 -7.58
C LEU A 128 29.42 11.57 -6.13
N ASP A 129 30.01 10.81 -5.20
CA ASP A 129 29.63 10.88 -3.80
C ASP A 129 29.93 12.27 -3.24
N ARG A 130 31.04 12.90 -3.62
CA ARG A 130 31.42 14.24 -3.14
C ARG A 130 30.73 15.39 -3.85
N MET A 131 29.92 15.13 -4.89
CA MET A 131 29.18 16.16 -5.62
C MET A 131 28.33 17.05 -4.70
N TYR A 132 27.69 16.45 -3.71
CA TYR A 132 26.82 17.14 -2.77
C TYR A 132 27.56 18.03 -1.76
N ASP A 133 28.89 17.95 -1.72
CA ASP A 133 29.72 18.74 -0.81
C ASP A 133 30.02 20.14 -1.40
N PHE A 134 29.83 20.31 -2.72
CA PHE A 134 30.20 21.51 -3.46
C PHE A 134 28.98 22.30 -3.97
N LYS A 135 29.24 23.48 -4.56
CA LYS A 135 28.23 24.25 -5.30
C LYS A 135 27.98 23.59 -6.65
N VAL A 136 26.72 23.42 -7.01
CA VAL A 136 26.27 23.02 -8.33
C VAL A 136 25.46 24.17 -8.91
N GLU A 137 26.07 24.89 -9.84
CA GLU A 137 25.53 26.08 -10.48
C GLU A 137 25.84 26.08 -11.97
N ARG A 138 24.91 26.60 -12.76
CA ARG A 138 25.16 26.88 -14.17
C ARG A 138 24.36 28.09 -14.63
N ALA A 139 25.01 28.98 -15.38
CA ALA A 139 24.39 30.20 -15.92
C ALA A 139 23.60 31.02 -14.86
N GLY A 140 24.16 31.15 -13.65
CA GLY A 140 23.55 31.86 -12.53
C GLY A 140 22.45 31.09 -11.77
N TYR A 141 22.02 29.91 -12.26
CA TYR A 141 21.07 29.05 -11.56
C TYR A 141 21.79 28.08 -10.62
N ILE A 142 21.56 28.22 -9.32
CA ILE A 142 22.12 27.35 -8.28
C ILE A 142 21.14 26.21 -7.98
N ALA A 143 21.49 24.99 -8.42
CA ALA A 143 20.70 23.80 -8.12
C ALA A 143 20.95 23.31 -6.68
N TRP A 144 22.17 23.48 -6.19
CA TRP A 144 22.60 23.01 -4.87
C TRP A 144 23.82 23.80 -4.37
N ASP A 145 23.86 24.11 -3.08
CA ASP A 145 25.06 24.60 -2.43
C ASP A 145 25.36 23.80 -1.16
N GLY A 146 26.27 22.83 -1.29
CA GLY A 146 26.75 22.02 -0.17
C GLY A 146 27.60 22.79 0.84
N ARG A 147 28.11 23.98 0.47
CA ARG A 147 29.11 24.72 1.27
C ARG A 147 28.48 25.58 2.36
N ASN A 148 27.25 26.05 2.14
CA ASN A 148 26.54 26.96 3.05
C ASN A 148 25.40 26.29 3.84
N GLY A 149 25.06 25.05 3.49
CA GLY A 149 24.04 24.24 4.17
C GLY A 149 22.59 24.68 3.96
N HIS A 150 22.30 25.77 3.21
CA HIS A 150 20.92 26.24 2.99
C HIS A 150 20.09 25.20 2.23
N SER A 151 20.63 24.64 1.15
CA SER A 151 19.95 23.59 0.38
C SER A 151 19.65 22.37 1.26
N MET A 152 20.60 21.95 2.10
CA MET A 152 20.42 20.81 2.99
C MET A 152 19.41 21.07 4.11
N LYS A 153 19.36 22.29 4.67
CA LYS A 153 18.32 22.70 5.64
C LYS A 153 16.93 22.58 5.04
N MET A 154 16.74 23.03 3.80
CA MET A 154 15.47 22.91 3.08
C MET A 154 15.09 21.44 2.86
N VAL A 155 16.02 20.61 2.37
CA VAL A 155 15.77 19.18 2.17
C VAL A 155 15.42 18.50 3.48
N ASN A 156 16.16 18.75 4.56
CA ASN A 156 15.88 18.20 5.89
C ASN A 156 14.50 18.61 6.38
N SER A 157 14.10 19.87 6.20
CA SER A 157 12.77 20.35 6.58
C SER A 157 11.66 19.60 5.84
N GLN A 158 11.80 19.42 4.52
CA GLN A 158 10.83 18.69 3.71
C GLN A 158 10.80 17.20 4.06
N MET A 159 11.95 16.58 4.29
CA MET A 159 12.05 15.17 4.68
C MET A 159 11.50 14.88 6.07
N ARG A 160 11.58 15.85 7.00
CA ARG A 160 10.96 15.77 8.34
C ARG A 160 9.46 16.01 8.32
N SER A 161 8.95 16.74 7.33
CA SER A 161 7.52 16.96 7.19
C SER A 161 6.78 15.63 6.98
N ASN A 162 5.73 15.44 7.77
CA ASN A 162 4.78 14.34 7.61
C ASN A 162 3.42 14.84 7.12
N ASP A 163 3.32 16.13 6.74
CA ASP A 163 2.14 16.69 6.09
C ASP A 163 2.13 16.26 4.62
N VAL A 164 1.71 15.02 4.40
CA VAL A 164 1.66 14.38 3.10
C VAL A 164 0.26 13.85 2.88
N ARG A 165 -0.32 14.20 1.73
CA ARG A 165 -1.63 13.69 1.29
C ARG A 165 -1.44 12.33 0.64
N ILE A 166 -1.91 11.28 1.30
CA ILE A 166 -1.98 9.94 0.74
C ILE A 166 -3.42 9.68 0.32
N THR A 167 -3.64 9.53 -0.97
CA THR A 167 -4.94 9.17 -1.54
C THR A 167 -4.94 7.74 -2.03
N ARG A 168 -6.10 7.09 -1.94
CA ARG A 168 -6.32 5.75 -2.51
C ARG A 168 -7.41 5.86 -3.57
N ARG A 169 -7.11 5.34 -4.77
CA ARG A 169 -8.09 5.31 -5.86
C ARG A 169 -9.24 4.36 -5.50
N ALA A 170 -10.42 4.91 -5.29
CA ALA A 170 -11.65 4.14 -5.19
C ALA A 170 -12.08 3.67 -6.58
N VAL A 171 -12.35 2.36 -6.72
CA VAL A 171 -12.75 1.77 -8.00
C VAL A 171 -13.88 0.79 -7.81
N ASP A 172 -14.79 0.77 -8.77
CA ASP A 172 -15.74 -0.33 -8.91
C ASP A 172 -14.95 -1.59 -9.28
N GLN A 173 -15.12 -2.65 -8.49
CA GLN A 173 -14.44 -3.91 -8.78
C GLN A 173 -15.01 -4.51 -10.06
N LYS A 174 -14.12 -4.91 -10.97
CA LYS A 174 -14.45 -5.58 -12.23
C LYS A 174 -13.67 -6.89 -12.34
N GLY A 175 -14.09 -7.76 -13.26
CA GLY A 175 -13.41 -9.01 -13.56
C GLY A 175 -14.09 -10.21 -12.94
N GLN A 176 -13.35 -11.00 -12.14
CA GLN A 176 -13.84 -12.28 -11.63
C GLN A 176 -15.14 -12.14 -10.82
N LEU A 177 -16.16 -12.94 -11.15
CA LEU A 177 -17.46 -12.91 -10.48
C LEU A 177 -17.48 -13.71 -9.16
N PHE A 178 -16.80 -14.86 -9.14
CA PHE A 178 -16.74 -15.80 -8.03
C PHE A 178 -15.53 -16.74 -8.18
N LYS A 179 -15.20 -17.52 -7.14
CA LYS A 179 -14.14 -18.54 -7.25
C LYS A 179 -14.62 -19.65 -8.21
N GLN A 180 -13.78 -20.05 -9.16
CA GLN A 180 -14.15 -20.95 -10.25
C GLN A 180 -14.44 -22.40 -9.82
N THR A 181 -14.01 -22.80 -8.62
CA THR A 181 -14.29 -24.12 -8.07
C THR A 181 -15.79 -24.28 -7.79
N ILE A 182 -16.41 -25.30 -8.40
CA ILE A 182 -17.78 -25.72 -8.09
C ILE A 182 -17.73 -26.61 -6.84
N TYR A 183 -18.51 -26.25 -5.82
CA TYR A 183 -18.68 -27.06 -4.62
C TYR A 183 -19.96 -27.89 -4.74
N LYS A 184 -19.92 -29.13 -4.23
CA LYS A 184 -21.08 -30.01 -4.16
C LYS A 184 -22.12 -29.48 -3.18
N LYS A 185 -23.39 -29.87 -3.36
CA LYS A 185 -24.54 -29.37 -2.60
C LYS A 185 -24.39 -29.50 -1.07
N GLU A 186 -23.69 -30.53 -0.60
CA GLU A 186 -23.52 -30.84 0.83
C GLU A 186 -22.66 -29.79 1.55
N ILE A 187 -21.80 -29.09 0.80
CA ILE A 187 -20.90 -28.05 1.32
C ILE A 187 -21.53 -26.66 1.16
N CYS A 188 -22.36 -26.51 0.12
CA CYS A 188 -22.91 -25.23 -0.26
C CYS A 188 -23.93 -24.70 0.77
N LYS A 189 -23.88 -23.40 0.99
CA LYS A 189 -24.81 -22.69 1.87
C LYS A 189 -25.76 -21.84 1.02
N PRO A 190 -27.09 -22.00 1.16
CA PRO A 190 -28.07 -21.13 0.53
C PRO A 190 -27.73 -19.65 0.76
N ASN A 191 -27.97 -18.80 -0.23
CA ASN A 191 -27.66 -17.36 -0.20
C ASN A 191 -26.18 -16.95 -0.12
N SER A 192 -25.23 -17.88 0.08
CA SER A 192 -23.79 -17.60 0.10
C SER A 192 -23.06 -18.12 -1.13
N TYR A 193 -23.70 -19.03 -1.87
CA TYR A 193 -23.19 -19.63 -3.09
C TYR A 193 -24.06 -19.23 -4.27
N MET A 194 -23.44 -19.14 -5.45
CA MET A 194 -24.12 -18.93 -6.72
C MET A 194 -24.37 -20.28 -7.40
N GLY A 195 -25.59 -20.54 -7.87
CA GLY A 195 -25.90 -21.75 -8.63
C GLY A 195 -25.07 -21.89 -9.89
N VAL A 196 -24.91 -23.12 -10.40
CA VAL A 196 -24.00 -23.42 -11.52
C VAL A 196 -24.43 -22.70 -12.80
N LYS A 197 -25.75 -22.57 -13.02
CA LYS A 197 -26.32 -21.73 -14.08
C LYS A 197 -27.54 -20.98 -13.56
N THR A 198 -27.51 -19.66 -13.61
CA THR A 198 -28.64 -18.81 -13.16
C THR A 198 -29.81 -18.77 -14.14
N GLY A 199 -29.56 -19.03 -15.43
CA GLY A 199 -30.61 -19.03 -16.47
C GLY A 199 -31.46 -20.29 -16.53
N ASP A 200 -31.00 -21.42 -15.95
CA ASP A 200 -31.81 -22.65 -15.83
C ASP A 200 -32.23 -22.80 -14.37
N LEU A 201 -33.54 -22.68 -14.10
CA LEU A 201 -34.11 -22.75 -12.75
C LEU A 201 -33.68 -24.02 -11.99
N ARG A 202 -33.50 -25.16 -12.68
CA ARG A 202 -33.05 -26.41 -12.05
C ARG A 202 -31.61 -26.28 -11.58
N LEU A 203 -30.72 -25.86 -12.47
CA LEU A 203 -29.28 -25.74 -12.21
C LEU A 203 -28.91 -24.54 -11.34
N SER A 204 -29.85 -23.61 -11.13
CA SER A 204 -29.72 -22.50 -10.19
C SER A 204 -29.87 -22.94 -8.73
N ASP A 205 -30.49 -24.10 -8.48
CA ASP A 205 -30.72 -24.64 -7.15
C ASP A 205 -29.43 -25.20 -6.54
N VAL A 206 -28.83 -24.40 -5.69
CA VAL A 206 -27.61 -24.70 -4.94
C VAL A 206 -27.75 -25.94 -4.07
N ASN A 207 -28.95 -26.24 -3.57
CA ASN A 207 -29.19 -27.41 -2.71
C ASN A 207 -29.24 -28.72 -3.50
N LYS A 208 -29.36 -28.65 -4.84
CA LYS A 208 -29.40 -29.83 -5.71
C LYS A 208 -28.11 -30.00 -6.50
N TYR A 209 -27.60 -28.92 -7.09
CA TYR A 209 -26.49 -28.96 -8.04
C TYR A 209 -25.21 -28.29 -7.52
N GLY A 210 -25.23 -27.79 -6.27
CA GLY A 210 -24.08 -27.09 -5.72
C GLY A 210 -23.88 -25.72 -6.37
N GLY A 211 -22.67 -25.17 -6.26
CA GLY A 211 -22.42 -23.82 -6.75
C GLY A 211 -21.04 -23.25 -6.47
N PHE A 212 -20.87 -22.00 -6.87
CA PHE A 212 -19.65 -21.23 -6.72
C PHE A 212 -19.67 -20.41 -5.42
N THR A 213 -18.53 -20.36 -4.74
CA THR A 213 -18.35 -19.57 -3.51
C THR A 213 -17.69 -18.22 -3.79
N SER A 214 -17.56 -17.39 -2.75
CA SER A 214 -16.80 -16.14 -2.77
C SER A 214 -17.27 -15.17 -3.85
N ILE A 215 -18.58 -14.96 -3.91
CA ILE A 215 -19.22 -13.97 -4.78
C ILE A 215 -18.53 -12.61 -4.57
N LYS A 216 -17.98 -12.06 -5.65
CA LYS A 216 -17.29 -10.78 -5.64
C LYS A 216 -18.30 -9.64 -5.73
N ILE A 217 -18.02 -8.59 -4.99
CA ILE A 217 -18.85 -7.39 -4.89
C ILE A 217 -18.24 -6.28 -5.74
N ALA A 218 -19.07 -5.45 -6.34
CA ALA A 218 -18.66 -4.24 -7.03
C ALA A 218 -18.49 -3.07 -6.02
N TYR A 219 -19.52 -2.85 -5.21
CA TYR A 219 -19.61 -1.77 -4.21
C TYR A 219 -20.73 -2.07 -3.19
N PHE A 220 -20.86 -1.21 -2.18
CA PHE A 220 -21.98 -1.22 -1.22
C PHE A 220 -22.91 -0.02 -1.43
N ILE A 221 -24.16 -0.14 -1.00
CA ILE A 221 -25.15 0.94 -0.99
C ILE A 221 -25.78 1.04 0.41
N PRO A 222 -25.88 2.24 1.02
CA PRO A 222 -26.66 2.44 2.23
C PRO A 222 -28.16 2.56 1.93
N TYR A 223 -28.98 1.97 2.81
CA TYR A 223 -30.43 2.11 2.80
C TYR A 223 -30.99 2.20 4.21
N SER A 224 -32.19 2.75 4.32
CA SER A 224 -32.96 2.79 5.57
C SER A 224 -34.41 2.38 5.33
N CYS A 225 -35.05 1.78 6.33
CA CYS A 225 -36.50 1.57 6.33
C CYS A 225 -37.05 1.40 7.74
N THR A 226 -38.37 1.49 7.84
CA THR A 226 -39.15 1.19 9.04
C THR A 226 -39.72 -0.22 8.92
N ILE A 227 -39.41 -1.11 9.87
CA ILE A 227 -40.02 -2.44 9.96
C ILE A 227 -41.12 -2.40 11.02
N ILE A 228 -42.33 -2.81 10.64
CA ILE A 228 -43.49 -2.87 11.52
C ILE A 228 -43.83 -4.33 11.79
N ASN A 229 -43.83 -4.72 13.07
CA ASN A 229 -44.21 -6.07 13.44
C ASN A 229 -45.73 -6.27 13.48
N LYS A 230 -46.18 -7.51 13.68
CA LYS A 230 -47.62 -7.86 13.78
C LYS A 230 -48.37 -7.10 14.88
N LYS A 231 -47.68 -6.59 15.90
CA LYS A 231 -48.24 -5.79 17.01
C LYS A 231 -48.22 -4.28 16.74
N GLY A 232 -47.84 -3.85 15.52
CA GLY A 232 -47.74 -2.44 15.15
C GLY A 232 -46.49 -1.73 15.69
N ILE A 233 -45.57 -2.43 16.35
CA ILE A 233 -44.34 -1.82 16.89
C ILE A 233 -43.38 -1.54 15.72
N LYS A 234 -42.98 -0.27 15.61
CA LYS A 234 -42.08 0.24 14.58
C LYS A 234 -40.62 0.12 15.02
N ARG A 235 -39.75 -0.31 14.10
CA ARG A 235 -38.29 -0.34 14.26
C ARG A 235 -37.62 0.24 13.03
N ASN A 236 -36.94 1.36 13.20
CA ASN A 236 -36.11 1.94 12.15
C ASN A 236 -34.80 1.17 12.03
N ILE A 237 -34.43 0.82 10.80
CA ILE A 237 -33.13 0.21 10.50
C ILE A 237 -32.38 1.04 9.47
N LYS A 238 -31.05 1.11 9.63
CA LYS A 238 -30.12 1.66 8.64
C LYS A 238 -29.07 0.60 8.36
N ARG A 239 -28.91 0.21 7.10
CA ARG A 239 -28.02 -0.89 6.74
C ARG A 239 -27.29 -0.62 5.43
N LEU A 240 -26.17 -1.33 5.25
CA LEU A 240 -25.52 -1.49 3.96
C LEU A 240 -26.03 -2.76 3.27
N ILE A 241 -26.07 -2.71 1.94
CA ILE A 241 -26.26 -3.87 1.06
C ILE A 241 -25.06 -3.95 0.13
N ASP A 242 -24.54 -5.16 -0.10
CA ASP A 242 -23.53 -5.39 -1.13
C ASP A 242 -24.17 -5.63 -2.49
N ILE A 243 -23.61 -5.02 -3.53
CA ILE A 243 -23.99 -5.26 -4.93
C ILE A 243 -22.96 -6.18 -5.57
N PRO A 244 -23.30 -7.44 -5.90
CA PRO A 244 -22.42 -8.34 -6.63
C PRO A 244 -22.06 -7.83 -8.02
N ILE A 245 -20.85 -8.13 -8.50
CA ILE A 245 -20.38 -7.69 -9.84
C ILE A 245 -21.34 -8.15 -10.95
N TYR A 246 -21.85 -9.38 -10.87
CA TYR A 246 -22.76 -9.93 -11.88
C TYR A 246 -24.16 -9.30 -11.89
N LEU A 247 -24.51 -8.48 -10.88
CA LEU A 247 -25.77 -7.73 -10.81
C LEU A 247 -25.60 -6.24 -11.07
N GLU A 248 -24.40 -5.77 -11.41
CA GLU A 248 -24.17 -4.34 -11.63
C GLU A 248 -25.11 -3.79 -12.71
N ASN A 249 -25.21 -4.45 -13.87
CA ASN A 249 -26.06 -4.00 -14.97
C ASN A 249 -27.57 -4.06 -14.63
N SER A 250 -28.02 -5.07 -13.88
CA SER A 250 -29.44 -5.22 -13.52
C SER A 250 -29.87 -4.31 -12.37
N THR A 251 -28.92 -3.66 -11.70
CA THR A 251 -29.17 -2.69 -10.63
C THR A 251 -28.90 -1.24 -11.07
N GLU A 252 -28.73 -1.00 -12.38
CA GLU A 252 -28.61 0.35 -12.92
C GLU A 252 -29.95 1.13 -12.86
N SER A 253 -31.08 0.44 -13.03
CA SER A 253 -32.41 1.08 -12.86
C SER A 253 -32.76 1.24 -11.39
N ALA A 254 -33.48 2.32 -11.06
CA ALA A 254 -33.89 2.60 -9.69
C ALA A 254 -34.86 1.52 -9.16
N GLU A 255 -35.71 0.99 -10.03
CA GLU A 255 -36.68 -0.07 -9.74
C GLU A 255 -35.95 -1.39 -9.46
N GLY A 256 -35.03 -1.78 -10.34
CA GLY A 256 -34.27 -3.03 -10.21
C GLY A 256 -33.42 -3.07 -8.93
N LEU A 257 -32.78 -1.95 -8.60
CA LEU A 257 -32.05 -1.80 -7.34
C LEU A 257 -32.98 -1.91 -6.13
N SER A 258 -34.14 -1.25 -6.16
CA SER A 258 -35.11 -1.27 -5.06
C SER A 258 -35.64 -2.68 -4.81
N GLU A 259 -36.03 -3.40 -5.87
CA GLU A 259 -36.47 -4.79 -5.77
C GLU A 259 -35.39 -5.71 -5.19
N TYR A 260 -34.14 -5.54 -5.65
CA TYR A 260 -33.02 -6.33 -5.15
C TYR A 260 -32.83 -6.13 -3.64
N ILE A 261 -32.85 -4.88 -3.19
CA ILE A 261 -32.65 -4.54 -1.77
C ILE A 261 -33.81 -5.09 -0.95
N LEU A 262 -35.07 -4.85 -1.36
CA LEU A 262 -36.27 -5.32 -0.65
C LEU A 262 -36.25 -6.84 -0.42
N LYS A 263 -35.80 -7.63 -1.41
CA LYS A 263 -35.64 -9.10 -1.30
C LYS A 263 -34.60 -9.53 -0.27
N LYS A 264 -33.67 -8.65 0.10
CA LYS A 264 -32.55 -8.93 1.04
C LYS A 264 -32.73 -8.28 2.40
N ILE A 265 -33.80 -7.51 2.62
CA ILE A 265 -34.10 -6.93 3.93
C ILE A 265 -34.45 -8.07 4.90
N PRO A 266 -33.83 -8.12 6.11
CA PRO A 266 -34.09 -9.18 7.08
C PRO A 266 -35.43 -8.96 7.79
N ILE A 267 -36.53 -9.35 7.12
CA ILE A 267 -37.89 -9.34 7.68
C ILE A 267 -38.29 -10.71 8.23
N LYS A 268 -39.09 -10.72 9.30
CA LYS A 268 -39.77 -11.92 9.82
C LYS A 268 -41.15 -12.07 9.20
N LEU A 269 -41.70 -13.29 9.25
CA LEU A 269 -43.02 -13.59 8.70
C LEU A 269 -44.10 -12.67 9.33
N GLY A 270 -44.78 -11.90 8.48
CA GLY A 270 -45.83 -10.96 8.87
C GLY A 270 -45.34 -9.58 9.34
N GLU A 271 -44.06 -9.25 9.17
CA GLU A 271 -43.57 -7.87 9.27
C GLU A 271 -43.83 -7.11 7.96
N LYS A 272 -44.10 -5.81 8.06
CA LYS A 272 -44.26 -4.90 6.92
C LYS A 272 -43.11 -3.90 6.86
N ILE A 273 -42.82 -3.41 5.65
CA ILE A 273 -41.78 -2.42 5.40
C ILE A 273 -42.45 -1.10 5.01
N GLU A 274 -42.08 -0.03 5.69
CA GLU A 274 -42.46 1.35 5.39
C GLU A 274 -41.21 2.23 5.27
N ASP A 275 -41.37 3.46 4.74
CA ASP A 275 -40.33 4.49 4.67
C ASP A 275 -39.00 4.02 4.04
N PHE A 276 -39.07 3.14 3.04
CA PHE A 276 -37.88 2.62 2.37
C PHE A 276 -37.17 3.74 1.59
N LYS A 277 -35.90 3.98 1.92
CA LYS A 277 -35.05 4.99 1.29
C LYS A 277 -33.69 4.40 0.96
N ILE A 278 -33.21 4.71 -0.24
CA ILE A 278 -31.86 4.36 -0.70
C ILE A 278 -31.04 5.64 -0.77
N ILE A 279 -29.88 5.66 -0.12
CA ILE A 279 -28.90 6.71 -0.33
C ILE A 279 -28.19 6.35 -1.65
N LYS A 280 -28.54 7.05 -2.75
CA LYS A 280 -28.04 6.78 -4.11
C LYS A 280 -26.56 7.12 -4.26
N LEU A 281 -25.72 6.35 -3.58
CA LEU A 281 -24.28 6.51 -3.53
C LEU A 281 -23.61 5.14 -3.51
N LYS A 282 -22.59 4.98 -4.37
CA LYS A 282 -21.76 3.77 -4.41
C LYS A 282 -20.60 3.91 -3.41
N LEU A 283 -20.63 3.12 -2.34
CA LEU A 283 -19.52 2.96 -1.41
C LEU A 283 -18.55 1.90 -1.98
N ARG A 284 -17.54 2.35 -2.72
CA ARG A 284 -16.62 1.50 -3.48
C ARG A 284 -15.50 0.94 -2.63
N ILE A 285 -14.90 -0.18 -3.05
CA ILE A 285 -13.66 -0.66 -2.45
C ILE A 285 -12.55 0.39 -2.64
N GLY A 286 -11.79 0.65 -1.59
CA GLY A 286 -10.75 1.68 -1.54
C GLY A 286 -11.26 3.07 -1.17
N SER A 287 -12.58 3.28 -1.04
CA SER A 287 -13.13 4.56 -0.59
C SER A 287 -12.67 4.90 0.83
N LEU A 288 -12.35 6.17 1.07
CA LEU A 288 -12.03 6.68 2.40
C LEU A 288 -13.32 6.97 3.17
N ILE A 289 -13.46 6.41 4.35
CA ILE A 289 -14.61 6.64 5.24
C ILE A 289 -14.15 7.11 6.61
N LYS A 290 -15.00 7.89 7.27
CA LYS A 290 -14.89 8.19 8.69
C LYS A 290 -16.00 7.47 9.44
N TYR A 291 -15.64 6.55 10.32
CA TYR A 291 -16.55 5.73 11.09
C TYR A 291 -16.24 5.89 12.58
N GLN A 292 -17.21 6.40 13.35
CA GLN A 292 -17.09 6.66 14.80
C GLN A 292 -15.81 7.41 15.20
N GLY A 293 -15.39 8.41 14.41
CA GLY A 293 -14.20 9.22 14.67
C GLY A 293 -12.88 8.65 14.13
N PHE A 294 -12.86 7.49 13.47
CA PHE A 294 -11.66 6.90 12.87
C PHE A 294 -11.77 6.77 11.35
N TYR A 295 -10.63 6.85 10.65
CA TYR A 295 -10.56 6.82 9.19
C TYR A 295 -10.17 5.43 8.67
N TYR A 296 -10.96 4.90 7.74
CA TYR A 296 -10.74 3.59 7.13
C TYR A 296 -10.81 3.64 5.61
N TYR A 297 -10.14 2.68 4.96
CA TYR A 297 -10.42 2.30 3.58
C TYR A 297 -11.39 1.12 3.55
N VAL A 298 -12.43 1.24 2.72
CA VAL A 298 -13.42 0.16 2.50
C VAL A 298 -12.78 -1.01 1.78
N GLY A 299 -12.93 -2.22 2.35
CA GLY A 299 -12.48 -3.47 1.76
C GLY A 299 -13.63 -4.35 1.26
N GLY A 300 -13.31 -5.59 0.90
CA GLY A 300 -14.30 -6.57 0.42
C GLY A 300 -15.26 -7.06 1.51
N LYS A 301 -16.34 -7.73 1.08
CA LYS A 301 -17.32 -8.37 1.96
C LYS A 301 -16.72 -9.53 2.77
N SER A 302 -17.16 -9.66 4.01
CA SER A 302 -16.91 -10.78 4.91
C SER A 302 -18.17 -11.05 5.74
N GLY A 303 -19.00 -12.02 5.34
CA GLY A 303 -20.31 -12.24 5.98
C GLY A 303 -21.21 -11.01 5.89
N ASN A 304 -21.82 -10.60 7.02
CA ASN A 304 -22.64 -9.39 7.14
C ASN A 304 -21.82 -8.14 7.53
N SER A 305 -20.58 -8.08 7.04
CA SER A 305 -19.63 -7.00 7.33
C SER A 305 -18.71 -6.81 6.12
N PHE A 306 -17.92 -5.75 6.14
CA PHE A 306 -16.84 -5.53 5.18
C PHE A 306 -15.53 -5.30 5.91
N TYR A 307 -14.41 -5.64 5.27
CA TYR A 307 -13.09 -5.35 5.83
C TYR A 307 -12.85 -3.84 5.87
N ALA A 308 -12.28 -3.34 6.97
CA ALA A 308 -11.98 -1.92 7.13
C ALA A 308 -10.48 -1.75 7.44
N ASP A 309 -9.73 -1.33 6.43
CA ASP A 309 -8.29 -1.13 6.56
C ASP A 309 -7.99 0.23 7.15
N ASN A 310 -6.95 0.34 7.97
CA ASN A 310 -6.54 1.63 8.50
C ASN A 310 -6.16 2.60 7.36
N ALA A 311 -6.69 3.82 7.40
CA ALA A 311 -6.28 4.91 6.50
C ALA A 311 -5.31 5.92 7.16
N VAL A 312 -5.15 5.87 8.48
CA VAL A 312 -4.23 6.71 9.25
C VAL A 312 -2.79 6.24 9.06
N GLN A 313 -1.92 7.17 8.68
CA GLN A 313 -0.49 6.91 8.49
C GLN A 313 0.24 6.91 9.84
N LEU A 314 0.91 5.80 10.17
CA LEU A 314 1.67 5.69 11.42
C LEU A 314 2.94 6.54 11.36
N ILE A 315 3.18 7.32 12.41
CA ILE A 315 4.40 8.10 12.59
C ILE A 315 5.14 7.56 13.81
N LEU A 316 6.38 7.13 13.60
CA LEU A 316 7.33 6.69 14.61
C LEU A 316 8.58 7.57 14.55
N ASN A 317 9.34 7.60 15.65
CA ASN A 317 10.64 8.26 15.68
C ASN A 317 11.63 7.52 14.78
N ASP A 318 12.70 8.20 14.42
CA ASP A 318 13.72 7.68 13.51
C ASP A 318 14.41 6.43 14.08
N ASP A 319 14.70 6.39 15.39
CA ASP A 319 15.36 5.26 16.04
C ASP A 319 14.56 3.95 15.93
N TYR A 320 13.26 4.00 16.21
CA TYR A 320 12.35 2.85 16.07
C TYR A 320 12.14 2.49 14.60
N SER A 321 12.08 3.49 13.72
CA SER A 321 11.97 3.26 12.28
C SER A 321 13.22 2.56 11.74
N GLN A 322 14.41 2.97 12.18
CA GLN A 322 15.66 2.32 11.83
C GLN A 322 15.71 0.89 12.37
N TYR A 323 15.18 0.65 13.57
CA TYR A 323 15.10 -0.70 14.13
C TYR A 323 14.21 -1.62 13.30
N ILE A 324 13.00 -1.18 12.96
CA ILE A 324 12.09 -1.93 12.08
C ILE A 324 12.74 -2.18 10.71
N LYS A 325 13.51 -1.21 10.18
CA LYS A 325 14.27 -1.39 8.94
C LYS A 325 15.29 -2.54 9.05
N LYS A 326 15.99 -2.64 10.18
CA LYS A 326 16.95 -3.73 10.45
C LYS A 326 16.24 -5.08 10.58
N ILE A 327 15.12 -5.13 11.31
CA ILE A 327 14.24 -6.31 11.40
C ILE A 327 13.84 -6.80 10.00
N ASN A 328 13.32 -5.90 9.17
CA ASN A 328 12.88 -6.25 7.82
C ASN A 328 14.04 -6.75 6.94
N LYS A 329 15.23 -6.16 7.08
CA LYS A 329 16.42 -6.62 6.37
C LYS A 329 16.78 -8.04 6.79
N PHE A 330 16.83 -8.31 8.09
CA PHE A 330 17.10 -9.64 8.64
C PHE A 330 16.10 -10.69 8.14
N LEU A 331 14.80 -10.41 8.25
CA LEU A 331 13.76 -11.35 7.77
C LEU A 331 13.79 -11.58 6.27
N THR A 332 14.18 -10.56 5.49
CA THR A 332 14.38 -10.72 4.03
C THR A 332 15.50 -11.72 3.76
N LEU A 333 16.65 -11.53 4.41
CA LEU A 333 17.80 -12.44 4.28
C LEU A 333 17.46 -13.86 4.73
N LYS A 334 16.75 -14.01 5.85
CA LYS A 334 16.31 -15.32 6.36
C LYS A 334 15.35 -16.03 5.39
N LYS A 335 14.46 -15.30 4.71
CA LYS A 335 13.60 -15.88 3.67
C LYS A 335 14.38 -16.38 2.45
N ASP A 336 15.44 -15.67 2.08
CA ASP A 336 16.30 -16.06 0.96
C ASP A 336 17.24 -17.23 1.35
N ASN A 337 17.59 -17.35 2.62
CA ASN A 337 18.41 -18.43 3.15
C ASN A 337 18.01 -18.80 4.59
N ASN A 338 17.29 -19.92 4.73
CA ASN A 338 16.77 -20.42 6.00
C ASN A 338 17.84 -20.80 7.04
N LYS A 339 19.13 -20.82 6.67
CA LYS A 339 20.24 -21.07 7.60
C LYS A 339 20.72 -19.82 8.35
N ILE A 340 20.25 -18.63 7.95
CA ILE A 340 20.62 -17.38 8.61
C ILE A 340 19.89 -17.30 9.94
N GLU A 341 20.67 -17.23 11.02
CA GLU A 341 20.19 -17.04 12.38
C GLU A 341 20.49 -15.62 12.87
N LEU A 342 19.85 -15.18 13.95
CA LEU A 342 20.14 -13.87 14.56
C LEU A 342 21.63 -13.64 14.86
N LYS A 343 22.38 -14.68 15.20
CA LYS A 343 23.82 -14.61 15.51
C LYS A 343 24.68 -14.19 14.32
N ASP A 344 24.18 -14.40 13.10
CA ASP A 344 24.86 -14.03 11.85
C ASP A 344 24.60 -12.57 11.47
N SER A 345 23.70 -11.90 12.20
CA SER A 345 23.39 -10.49 11.99
C SER A 345 24.36 -9.58 12.74
N ASN A 346 24.96 -8.63 12.02
CA ASN A 346 25.71 -7.53 12.64
C ASN A 346 24.80 -6.51 13.35
N ASP A 347 23.48 -6.56 13.13
CA ASP A 347 22.52 -5.71 13.82
C ASP A 347 22.22 -6.25 15.22
N LYS A 348 22.39 -5.40 16.25
CA LYS A 348 22.10 -5.74 17.66
C LYS A 348 20.59 -5.80 17.91
N PHE A 349 20.01 -7.00 17.83
CA PHE A 349 18.66 -7.30 18.30
C PHE A 349 18.74 -7.69 19.78
N THR A 350 18.06 -6.93 20.64
CA THR A 350 18.09 -7.14 22.09
C THR A 350 16.68 -7.23 22.65
N ARG A 351 16.53 -7.99 23.73
CA ARG A 351 15.24 -8.14 24.43
C ARG A 351 14.76 -6.80 24.96
N GLU A 352 15.67 -5.99 25.48
CA GLU A 352 15.41 -4.67 26.03
C GLU A 352 14.79 -3.76 24.97
N TYR A 353 15.39 -3.71 23.78
CA TYR A 353 14.92 -2.85 22.71
C TYR A 353 13.63 -3.38 22.05
N ASN A 354 13.44 -4.70 22.00
CA ASN A 354 12.16 -5.30 21.62
C ASN A 354 11.04 -4.89 22.60
N ASN A 355 11.31 -4.93 23.90
CA ASN A 355 10.35 -4.50 24.93
C ASN A 355 10.04 -3.01 24.82
N GLU A 356 11.04 -2.17 24.54
CA GLU A 356 10.84 -0.74 24.31
C GLU A 356 9.94 -0.49 23.09
N LEU A 357 10.26 -1.09 21.93
CA LEU A 357 9.44 -0.96 20.73
C LEU A 357 8.01 -1.48 20.96
N TYR A 358 7.85 -2.60 21.68
CA TYR A 358 6.53 -3.12 22.04
C TYR A 358 5.71 -2.06 22.77
N ASN A 359 6.26 -1.48 23.84
CA ASN A 359 5.57 -0.44 24.61
C ASN A 359 5.21 0.77 23.73
N VAL A 360 6.12 1.21 22.85
CA VAL A 360 5.86 2.34 21.94
C VAL A 360 4.72 2.04 20.98
N LEU A 361 4.69 0.86 20.37
CA LEU A 361 3.62 0.46 19.45
C LEU A 361 2.28 0.31 20.19
N VAL A 362 2.29 -0.28 21.39
CA VAL A 362 1.08 -0.42 22.21
C VAL A 362 0.55 0.94 22.64
N GLU A 363 1.40 1.87 23.08
CA GLU A 363 0.98 3.23 23.43
C GLU A 363 0.45 4.02 22.22
N LYS A 364 0.92 3.74 20.99
CA LYS A 364 0.32 4.32 19.77
C LYS A 364 -1.14 3.90 19.60
N LEU A 365 -1.52 2.68 19.98
CA LEU A 365 -2.92 2.26 19.99
C LEU A 365 -3.77 3.09 20.96
N ASN A 366 -3.16 3.63 22.01
CA ASN A 366 -3.83 4.49 22.98
C ASN A 366 -3.76 5.99 22.64
N SER A 367 -3.26 6.36 21.47
CA SER A 367 -3.24 7.77 21.04
C SER A 367 -4.64 8.28 20.66
N ARG A 368 -4.83 9.61 20.65
CA ARG A 368 -6.13 10.28 20.48
C ARG A 368 -6.99 9.71 19.35
N ILE A 369 -6.40 9.50 18.17
CA ILE A 369 -7.11 8.98 17.00
C ILE A 369 -7.34 7.46 17.12
N TYR A 370 -6.31 6.69 17.47
CA TYR A 370 -6.40 5.23 17.52
C TYR A 370 -7.34 4.70 18.61
N ARG A 371 -7.58 5.44 19.70
CA ARG A 371 -8.66 5.13 20.68
C ARG A 371 -10.04 5.01 20.04
N LYS A 372 -10.28 5.68 18.91
CA LYS A 372 -11.54 5.62 18.16
C LYS A 372 -11.60 4.45 17.18
N SER A 373 -10.50 3.72 16.99
CA SER A 373 -10.50 2.57 16.10
C SER A 373 -11.36 1.45 16.67
N THR A 374 -12.23 0.89 15.82
CA THR A 374 -12.98 -0.33 16.11
C THR A 374 -12.05 -1.51 16.42
N ASN A 375 -12.42 -2.32 17.42
CA ASN A 375 -11.68 -3.50 17.89
C ASN A 375 -10.20 -3.21 18.19
N ASN A 376 -9.91 -2.03 18.76
CA ASN A 376 -8.59 -1.71 19.28
C ASN A 376 -8.26 -2.63 20.47
N LYS A 377 -7.08 -3.27 20.46
CA LYS A 377 -6.62 -4.23 21.47
C LYS A 377 -5.64 -3.66 22.48
N TYR A 378 -5.60 -2.33 22.66
CA TYR A 378 -4.72 -1.68 23.64
C TYR A 378 -4.80 -2.35 25.03
N TYR A 379 -6.00 -2.49 25.60
CA TYR A 379 -6.17 -3.08 26.92
C TYR A 379 -5.77 -4.55 27.00
N THR A 380 -5.86 -5.30 25.90
CA THR A 380 -5.37 -6.68 25.83
C THR A 380 -3.84 -6.72 25.81
N LEU A 381 -3.20 -5.83 25.07
CA LEU A 381 -1.74 -5.81 24.92
C LEU A 381 -1.02 -5.17 26.12
N VAL A 382 -1.68 -4.29 26.86
CA VAL A 382 -1.12 -3.72 28.10
C VAL A 382 -1.35 -4.62 29.32
N ASP A 383 -2.18 -5.65 29.18
CA ASP A 383 -2.44 -6.61 30.24
C ASP A 383 -1.12 -7.23 30.74
N LYS A 384 -1.02 -7.38 32.06
CA LYS A 384 0.21 -7.81 32.72
C LYS A 384 0.61 -9.21 32.28
N GLU A 385 -0.34 -10.14 32.16
CA GLU A 385 -0.05 -11.52 31.77
C GLU A 385 0.42 -11.57 30.32
N ILE A 386 -0.24 -10.84 29.42
CA ILE A 386 0.13 -10.76 28.00
C ILE A 386 1.53 -10.15 27.83
N LYS A 387 1.83 -9.08 28.57
CA LYS A 387 3.15 -8.45 28.55
C LYS A 387 4.23 -9.37 29.10
N GLU A 388 3.96 -10.08 30.19
CA GLU A 388 4.89 -11.07 30.75
C GLU A 388 5.16 -12.23 29.78
N LYS A 389 4.13 -12.71 29.07
CA LYS A 389 4.29 -13.73 28.01
C LYS A 389 5.23 -13.22 26.91
N PHE A 390 4.97 -12.02 26.38
CA PHE A 390 5.85 -11.40 25.37
C PHE A 390 7.29 -11.26 25.87
N CYS A 391 7.49 -10.82 27.11
CA CYS A 391 8.81 -10.67 27.71
C CYS A 391 9.58 -12.00 27.88
N LYS A 392 8.88 -13.15 27.91
CA LYS A 392 9.48 -14.49 28.05
C LYS A 392 9.84 -15.15 26.71
N LEU A 393 9.27 -14.68 25.60
CA LEU A 393 9.53 -15.22 24.25
C LEU A 393 11.01 -15.09 23.83
N GLY A 394 11.46 -15.92 22.89
CA GLY A 394 12.75 -15.74 22.23
C GLY A 394 12.82 -14.43 21.43
N ILE A 395 14.03 -13.92 21.14
CA ILE A 395 14.19 -12.62 20.44
C ILE A 395 13.51 -12.63 19.06
N GLU A 396 13.59 -13.74 18.31
CA GLU A 396 12.92 -13.87 17.01
C GLU A 396 11.39 -13.88 17.15
N GLU A 397 10.86 -14.64 18.10
CA GLU A 397 9.43 -14.69 18.39
C GLU A 397 8.90 -13.31 18.82
N GLN A 398 9.68 -12.56 19.60
CA GLN A 398 9.37 -11.17 19.93
C GLN A 398 9.32 -10.30 18.67
N ILE A 399 10.25 -10.46 17.74
CA ILE A 399 10.25 -9.73 16.46
C ILE A 399 8.98 -10.02 15.66
N ASP A 400 8.55 -11.28 15.58
CA ASP A 400 7.33 -11.66 14.88
C ASP A 400 6.09 -10.99 15.50
N ILE A 401 5.99 -11.00 16.83
CA ILE A 401 4.93 -10.28 17.55
C ILE A 401 5.01 -8.77 17.31
N LEU A 402 6.19 -8.16 17.33
CA LEU A 402 6.35 -6.72 17.06
C LEU A 402 5.84 -6.34 15.68
N LEU A 403 6.10 -7.16 14.66
CA LEU A 403 5.58 -6.95 13.31
C LEU A 403 4.07 -7.15 13.23
N ASN A 404 3.51 -8.08 14.01
CA ASN A 404 2.06 -8.24 14.11
C ASN A 404 1.40 -7.03 14.79
N VAL A 405 1.98 -6.48 15.87
CA VAL A 405 1.49 -5.25 16.51
C VAL A 405 1.65 -4.05 15.56
N LEU A 406 2.76 -3.94 14.85
CA LEU A 406 2.95 -2.92 13.80
C LEU A 406 1.87 -3.05 12.72
N ASN A 407 1.60 -4.27 12.25
CA ASN A 407 0.57 -4.51 11.25
C ASN A 407 -0.84 -4.16 11.74
N MET A 408 -1.14 -4.28 13.04
CA MET A 408 -2.42 -3.79 13.59
C MET A 408 -2.60 -2.27 13.45
N LEU A 409 -1.49 -1.53 13.53
CA LEU A 409 -1.45 -0.08 13.37
C LEU A 409 -1.42 0.33 11.89
N THR A 410 -0.93 -0.50 10.97
CA THR A 410 -0.66 -0.07 9.58
C THR A 410 -1.47 -0.81 8.52
N ASN A 411 -2.03 -1.99 8.83
CA ASN A 411 -2.79 -2.85 7.92
C ASN A 411 -2.04 -3.21 6.62
N LYS A 412 -0.70 -3.33 6.67
CA LYS A 412 0.14 -3.67 5.51
C LYS A 412 0.02 -5.14 5.08
N ALA A 413 -0.30 -6.02 6.02
CA ALA A 413 -0.61 -7.42 5.79
C ALA A 413 -2.04 -7.76 6.22
N SER A 414 -2.63 -8.77 5.57
CA SER A 414 -4.00 -9.22 5.84
C SER A 414 -4.10 -10.29 6.94
N VAL A 415 -2.96 -10.83 7.38
CA VAL A 415 -2.85 -11.88 8.40
C VAL A 415 -2.27 -11.25 9.66
N TYR A 416 -2.79 -11.70 10.80
CA TYR A 416 -2.35 -11.31 12.14
C TYR A 416 -2.17 -12.60 12.91
N ASP A 417 -1.02 -12.78 13.53
CA ASP A 417 -0.74 -13.94 14.35
C ASP A 417 -0.33 -13.51 15.75
N PHE A 418 -1.11 -13.94 16.72
CA PHE A 418 -0.88 -13.69 18.14
C PHE A 418 -1.05 -14.98 18.95
N GLU A 419 -0.92 -16.15 18.30
CA GLU A 419 -1.05 -17.44 18.97
C GLU A 419 -0.04 -17.58 20.11
N MET A 420 1.20 -17.07 19.94
CA MET A 420 2.22 -17.04 21.00
C MET A 420 1.85 -16.20 22.24
N LEU A 421 0.83 -15.33 22.14
CA LEU A 421 0.28 -14.55 23.25
C LEU A 421 -1.09 -15.08 23.72
N ASP A 422 -1.52 -16.24 23.25
CA ASP A 422 -2.80 -16.90 23.56
C ASP A 422 -4.05 -16.07 23.22
N PHE A 423 -4.00 -15.27 22.15
CA PHE A 423 -5.21 -14.64 21.63
C PHE A 423 -5.27 -14.58 20.11
N GLY A 424 -6.48 -14.68 19.56
CA GLY A 424 -6.72 -14.57 18.12
C GLY A 424 -7.07 -13.15 17.69
N LEU A 425 -6.55 -12.73 16.53
CA LEU A 425 -6.97 -11.49 15.88
C LEU A 425 -7.28 -11.71 14.40
N GLY A 426 -8.47 -11.30 13.98
CA GLY A 426 -8.82 -11.21 12.57
C GLY A 426 -8.62 -9.81 12.02
N ARG A 427 -8.49 -9.70 10.70
CA ARG A 427 -8.58 -8.40 10.00
C ARG A 427 -9.86 -7.67 10.41
N ARG A 428 -9.72 -6.38 10.69
CA ARG A 428 -10.82 -5.51 11.16
C ARG A 428 -11.99 -5.51 10.18
N LYS A 429 -13.21 -5.54 10.73
CA LYS A 429 -14.47 -5.54 9.99
C LYS A 429 -15.44 -4.53 10.56
N LEU A 430 -16.26 -3.93 9.71
CA LEU A 430 -17.39 -3.09 10.08
C LEU A 430 -18.69 -3.75 9.62
N GLY A 431 -19.65 -3.84 10.52
CA GLY A 431 -20.94 -4.50 10.25
C GLY A 431 -21.79 -3.72 9.26
N PHE A 432 -22.64 -4.45 8.51
CA PHE A 432 -23.63 -3.82 7.64
C PHE A 432 -24.77 -3.13 8.39
N ASP A 433 -25.00 -3.48 9.66
CA ASP A 433 -25.97 -2.77 10.49
C ASP A 433 -25.35 -1.48 11.02
N ILE A 434 -25.84 -0.35 10.53
CA ILE A 434 -25.36 0.99 10.88
C ILE A 434 -26.41 1.77 11.70
N THR A 435 -27.46 1.09 12.18
CA THR A 435 -28.58 1.72 12.90
C THR A 435 -28.15 2.45 14.17
N LYS A 436 -27.18 1.89 14.91
CA LYS A 436 -26.66 2.45 16.18
C LYS A 436 -25.33 3.20 16.02
N VAL A 437 -24.92 3.47 14.78
CA VAL A 437 -23.64 4.15 14.52
C VAL A 437 -23.84 5.65 14.68
N SER A 438 -22.95 6.31 15.41
CA SER A 438 -23.02 7.74 15.68
C SER A 438 -22.42 8.61 14.57
N GLU A 439 -21.44 8.11 13.83
CA GLU A 439 -20.81 8.81 12.71
C GLU A 439 -20.43 7.80 11.63
N PHE A 440 -20.90 8.01 10.40
CA PHE A 440 -20.44 7.27 9.23
C PHE A 440 -20.46 8.17 7.99
N LYS A 441 -19.30 8.65 7.57
CA LYS A 441 -19.16 9.56 6.42
C LYS A 441 -18.31 8.94 5.33
N LEU A 442 -18.70 9.12 4.08
CA LEU A 442 -17.83 8.93 2.93
C LEU A 442 -17.05 10.22 2.68
N ILE A 443 -15.75 10.10 2.46
CA ILE A 443 -14.86 11.20 2.14
C ILE A 443 -14.40 11.02 0.69
N ASN A 444 -14.85 11.90 -0.20
CA ASN A 444 -14.39 11.88 -1.59
C ASN A 444 -13.21 12.84 -1.73
N GLN A 445 -12.10 12.31 -2.24
CA GLN A 445 -10.87 13.06 -2.46
C GLN A 445 -10.56 13.13 -3.94
N SER A 446 -10.06 14.28 -4.41
CA SER A 446 -9.45 14.38 -5.73
C SER A 446 -8.21 13.51 -5.83
N ILE A 447 -7.67 13.32 -7.05
CA ILE A 447 -6.49 12.48 -7.28
C ILE A 447 -5.31 12.86 -6.35
N THR A 448 -5.10 14.15 -6.12
CA THR A 448 -4.05 14.69 -5.24
C THR A 448 -4.48 14.87 -3.78
N GLY A 449 -5.77 14.71 -3.48
CA GLY A 449 -6.33 14.96 -2.15
C GLY A 449 -6.38 16.43 -1.76
N LEU A 450 -6.20 17.35 -2.73
CA LEU A 450 -6.31 18.79 -2.49
C LEU A 450 -7.76 19.24 -2.30
N PHE A 451 -8.70 18.59 -2.98
CA PHE A 451 -10.12 18.84 -2.84
C PHE A 451 -10.77 17.66 -2.14
N GLU A 452 -11.59 17.97 -1.15
CA GLU A 452 -12.30 16.98 -0.35
C GLU A 452 -13.76 17.42 -0.19
N ASN A 453 -14.67 16.46 -0.28
CA ASN A 453 -16.04 16.63 0.22
C ASN A 453 -16.43 15.43 1.10
N SER A 454 -17.36 15.64 2.02
CA SER A 454 -17.85 14.60 2.91
C SER A 454 -19.36 14.43 2.77
N ILE A 455 -19.82 13.19 2.67
CA ILE A 455 -21.24 12.83 2.59
C ILE A 455 -21.57 11.96 3.80
N ASP A 456 -22.60 12.34 4.55
CA ASP A 456 -23.11 11.51 5.65
C ASP A 456 -23.87 10.31 5.10
N LEU A 457 -23.53 9.10 5.54
CA LEU A 457 -24.17 7.86 5.13
C LEU A 457 -25.26 7.42 6.13
N LEU A 458 -25.48 8.21 7.18
CA LEU A 458 -26.56 8.00 8.16
C LEU A 458 -27.80 8.84 7.87
N SER A 459 -27.75 9.76 6.90
CA SER A 459 -28.84 10.70 6.56
C SER A 459 -30.10 10.02 6.07
#